data_AF-A0A246E509-F1
#
_entry.id   AF-A0A246E509-F1
#
_cell.length_a   1.000
_cell.length_b   1.000
_cell.length_c   1.000
_cell.angle_alpha   90.00
_cell.angle_beta   90.00
_cell.angle_gamma   90.00
#
_symmetry.space_group_name_H-M   'P 1'
#
loop_
_entity.id
_entity.type
_entity.pdbx_description
1 polymer ?
#
loop_
_entity_poly.entity_id
_entity_poly.type
_entity_poly.pdbx_seq_one_letter_code
_entity_poly.pdbx_strand_id
1 'polypeptide(L)'
;MPLSYASLAVVIHSSLYHVGSSHQALRPHSRRVSWWGNPIPVGGVSPHMGKQQRSGETREALLESGSRVFATIPFDKARIADVIEPLGVTQGAFYFHFENKHELALEIIRREHAMMVDLSERVLSSAGGGLAGLHEVSTGLAELVRADVTVQAGLRLTSHTPEEFPEFLGASFTMWNDAIGKFLLRAQGAGEVRSDVEIEAASRFVVATFVGVQEISAIATRWADLDERIREVSSLAIRGIATDEGYEAFTASLSPTAAR
;
A
#
# COMPACT_ATOMS: atom_id res chain seq x y z
N MET A 1 -7.92 23.12 -22.78
CA MET A 1 -7.44 23.37 -21.41
C MET A 1 -6.11 22.64 -21.26
N PRO A 2 -5.00 23.31 -20.91
CA PRO A 2 -3.71 22.65 -20.91
C PRO A 2 -3.60 21.72 -19.69
N LEU A 3 -3.19 20.48 -19.94
CA LEU A 3 -2.83 19.49 -18.94
C LEU A 3 -1.65 20.06 -18.13
N SER A 4 -1.87 20.32 -16.85
CA SER A 4 -0.82 20.80 -15.94
C SER A 4 0.28 19.73 -15.83
N TYR A 5 1.50 20.10 -16.20
CA TYR A 5 2.74 19.31 -16.10
C TYR A 5 3.11 18.88 -14.66
N ALA A 6 2.31 19.26 -13.66
CA ALA A 6 2.60 19.03 -12.24
C ALA A 6 2.60 17.54 -11.81
N SER A 7 1.84 16.67 -12.49
CA SER A 7 1.75 15.25 -12.10
C SER A 7 2.99 14.41 -12.45
N LEU A 8 3.81 14.86 -13.41
CA LEU A 8 5.07 14.19 -13.79
C LEU A 8 6.26 14.62 -12.93
N ALA A 9 6.15 15.75 -12.21
CA ALA A 9 7.26 16.29 -11.42
C ALA A 9 7.46 15.58 -10.08
N VAL A 10 6.42 14.98 -9.50
CA VAL A 10 6.47 14.39 -8.15
C VAL A 10 7.36 13.15 -8.07
N VAL A 11 7.41 12.33 -9.13
CA VAL A 11 8.30 11.14 -9.17
C VAL A 11 9.78 11.53 -9.34
N ILE A 12 10.06 12.69 -9.93
CA ILE A 12 11.44 13.14 -10.21
C ILE A 12 12.01 14.02 -9.08
N HIS A 13 11.17 14.78 -8.35
CA HIS A 13 11.66 15.75 -7.35
C HIS A 13 12.01 15.14 -5.98
N SER A 14 11.46 13.98 -5.61
CA SER A 14 11.65 13.39 -4.27
C SER A 14 12.99 12.66 -4.09
N SER A 15 13.77 12.42 -5.14
CA SER A 15 15.08 11.71 -5.06
C SER A 15 16.25 12.57 -4.55
N LEU A 16 16.07 13.85 -4.22
CA LEU A 16 17.18 14.76 -3.90
C LEU A 16 17.26 15.25 -2.45
N TYR A 17 16.37 14.84 -1.55
CA TYR A 17 16.39 15.33 -0.16
C TYR A 17 16.11 14.24 0.87
N HIS A 18 17.15 13.50 1.30
CA HIS A 18 17.58 13.41 2.71
C HIS A 18 18.52 12.23 2.96
N VAL A 19 19.81 12.55 3.13
CA VAL A 19 20.76 11.77 3.94
C VAL A 19 20.88 12.50 5.27
N GLY A 20 20.54 11.86 6.38
CA GLY A 20 20.59 12.50 7.70
C GLY A 20 20.13 11.60 8.85
N SER A 21 21.05 10.76 9.32
CA SER A 21 21.01 9.89 10.50
C SER A 21 20.55 10.54 11.82
N SER A 22 19.89 9.79 12.72
CA SER A 22 20.43 9.40 14.05
C SER A 22 19.44 8.60 14.92
N HIS A 23 20.00 7.57 15.57
CA HIS A 23 19.46 6.73 16.64
C HIS A 23 19.09 7.50 17.92
N GLN A 24 18.02 7.08 18.62
CA GLN A 24 18.13 6.72 20.04
C GLN A 24 16.92 5.92 20.56
N ALA A 25 17.23 4.85 21.29
CA ALA A 25 16.30 3.95 21.95
C ALA A 25 16.13 4.31 23.44
N LEU A 26 14.92 4.16 23.98
CA LEU A 26 14.67 4.11 25.42
C LEU A 26 13.59 3.04 25.73
N ARG A 27 13.91 2.14 26.67
CA ARG A 27 12.97 1.27 27.41
C ARG A 27 13.05 1.61 28.92
N PRO A 28 12.28 0.95 29.82
CA PRO A 28 10.93 1.30 30.21
C PRO A 28 10.85 1.62 31.72
N HIS A 29 9.71 2.09 32.22
CA HIS A 29 9.45 2.15 33.67
C HIS A 29 8.18 1.37 34.03
N SER A 30 8.38 0.41 34.92
CA SER A 30 7.39 -0.47 35.52
C SER A 30 6.71 0.21 36.70
N ARG A 31 5.38 0.05 36.83
CA ARG A 31 4.71 0.11 38.13
C ARG A 31 3.61 -0.95 38.20
N ARG A 32 3.78 -1.88 39.15
CA ARG A 32 2.76 -2.82 39.64
C ARG A 32 1.72 -2.04 40.44
N VAL A 33 0.43 -2.37 40.26
CA VAL A 33 -0.58 -2.23 41.31
C VAL A 33 -1.47 -3.48 41.31
N SER A 34 -1.95 -3.80 42.51
CA SER A 34 -2.33 -5.08 43.10
C SER A 34 -3.58 -5.80 42.58
N TRP A 35 -3.51 -7.13 42.68
CA TRP A 35 -4.60 -8.09 42.50
C TRP A 35 -5.37 -8.32 43.81
N TRP A 36 -6.62 -7.86 43.90
CA TRP A 36 -7.66 -8.49 44.72
C TRP A 36 -9.00 -8.41 43.98
N GLY A 37 -9.70 -9.54 43.98
CA GLY A 37 -10.77 -9.86 43.04
C GLY A 37 -12.14 -9.29 43.38
N ASN A 38 -12.98 -9.26 42.35
CA ASN A 38 -14.42 -9.14 42.46
C ASN A 38 -15.09 -10.30 41.68
N PRO A 39 -16.26 -10.77 42.14
CA PRO A 39 -16.84 -12.05 41.73
C PRO A 39 -17.38 -12.02 40.29
N ILE A 40 -17.39 -13.21 39.67
CA ILE A 40 -17.89 -13.46 38.31
C ILE A 40 -19.43 -13.39 38.31
N PRO A 41 -20.08 -12.51 37.53
CA PRO A 41 -21.50 -12.61 37.26
C PRO A 41 -21.72 -13.55 36.07
N VAL A 42 -22.55 -14.57 36.29
CA VAL A 42 -23.04 -15.50 35.27
C VAL A 42 -24.18 -14.84 34.49
N GLY A 43 -24.09 -14.81 33.16
CA GLY A 43 -25.23 -14.71 32.24
C GLY A 43 -25.96 -13.37 32.14
N GLY A 44 -25.48 -12.49 31.26
CA GLY A 44 -26.24 -11.35 30.73
C GLY A 44 -25.40 -10.58 29.71
N VAL A 45 -25.86 -10.46 28.47
CA VAL A 45 -25.20 -9.64 27.44
C VAL A 45 -25.12 -8.20 27.96
N SER A 46 -23.91 -7.75 28.29
CA SER A 46 -23.68 -6.46 28.95
C SER A 46 -23.89 -5.29 27.96
N PRO A 47 -24.60 -4.21 28.34
CA PRO A 47 -24.91 -3.06 27.47
C PRO A 47 -23.67 -2.28 26.98
N HIS A 48 -22.51 -2.52 27.59
CA HIS A 48 -21.22 -1.97 27.16
C HIS A 48 -20.71 -2.60 25.84
N MET A 49 -20.96 -3.90 25.61
CA MET A 49 -20.52 -4.56 24.38
C MET A 49 -21.33 -4.09 23.16
N GLY A 50 -22.64 -3.85 23.31
CA GLY A 50 -23.47 -3.33 22.24
C GLY A 50 -23.13 -1.88 21.83
N LYS A 51 -22.67 -1.04 22.77
CA LYS A 51 -22.16 0.31 22.46
C LYS A 51 -20.79 0.26 21.76
N GLN A 52 -19.89 -0.61 22.24
CA GLN A 52 -18.56 -0.75 21.66
C GLN A 52 -18.60 -1.36 20.25
N GLN A 53 -19.50 -2.32 20.01
CA GLN A 53 -19.73 -2.92 18.70
C GLN A 53 -20.30 -1.91 17.69
N ARG A 54 -21.34 -1.15 18.07
CA ARG A 54 -21.90 -0.06 17.24
C ARG A 54 -20.90 1.06 16.97
N SER A 55 -20.05 1.36 17.95
CA SER A 55 -18.95 2.32 17.81
C SER A 55 -17.91 1.84 16.80
N GLY A 56 -17.55 0.54 16.81
CA GLY A 56 -16.66 -0.06 15.82
C GLY A 56 -17.27 -0.05 14.41
N GLU A 57 -18.54 -0.43 14.28
CA GLU A 57 -19.30 -0.41 13.02
C GLU A 57 -19.35 1.00 12.42
N THR A 58 -19.55 2.03 13.25
CA THR A 58 -19.57 3.43 12.80
C THR A 58 -18.18 3.89 12.35
N ARG A 59 -17.11 3.53 13.06
CA ARG A 59 -15.73 3.85 12.66
C ARG A 59 -15.38 3.24 11.31
N GLU A 60 -15.70 1.96 11.10
CA GLU A 60 -15.45 1.28 9.81
C GLU A 60 -16.30 1.86 8.68
N ALA A 61 -17.56 2.21 8.93
CA ALA A 61 -18.41 2.87 7.93
C ALA A 61 -17.85 4.25 7.52
N LEU A 62 -17.31 5.01 8.47
CA LEU A 62 -16.63 6.28 8.20
C LEU A 62 -15.35 6.09 7.38
N LEU A 63 -14.56 5.04 7.66
CA LEU A 63 -13.39 4.68 6.85
C LEU A 63 -13.78 4.34 5.43
N GLU A 64 -14.77 3.47 5.24
CA GLU A 64 -15.21 3.04 3.92
C GLU A 64 -15.81 4.19 3.09
N SER A 65 -16.62 5.04 3.74
CA SER A 65 -17.15 6.26 3.11
C SER A 65 -16.02 7.25 2.77
N GLY A 66 -15.08 7.43 3.69
CA GLY A 66 -13.88 8.24 3.49
C GLY A 66 -13.04 7.77 2.30
N SER A 67 -12.81 6.46 2.19
CA SER A 67 -12.12 5.85 1.05
C SER A 67 -12.83 6.17 -0.27
N ARG A 68 -14.16 6.04 -0.34
CA ARG A 68 -14.92 6.42 -1.55
C ARG A 68 -14.78 7.90 -1.91
N VAL A 69 -14.81 8.78 -0.91
CA VAL A 69 -14.61 10.22 -1.10
C VAL A 69 -13.21 10.50 -1.61
N PHE A 70 -12.17 10.00 -0.95
CA PHE A 70 -10.77 10.28 -1.33
C PHE A 70 -10.30 9.53 -2.58
N ALA A 71 -10.97 8.46 -3.00
CA ALA A 71 -10.73 7.83 -4.29
C ALA A 71 -11.18 8.72 -5.48
N THR A 72 -12.07 9.69 -5.24
CA THR A 72 -12.71 10.46 -6.33
C THR A 72 -12.51 11.97 -6.22
N ILE A 73 -12.54 12.54 -5.02
CA ILE A 73 -12.43 13.98 -4.75
C ILE A 73 -11.02 14.29 -4.23
N PRO A 74 -10.30 15.26 -4.80
CA PRO A 74 -9.00 15.69 -4.28
C PRO A 74 -9.09 16.04 -2.78
N PHE A 75 -8.04 15.72 -2.01
CA PHE A 75 -8.07 15.85 -0.54
C PHE A 75 -8.43 17.26 -0.09
N ASP A 76 -7.85 18.30 -0.70
CA ASP A 76 -8.11 19.71 -0.44
C ASP A 76 -9.59 20.10 -0.61
N LYS A 77 -10.27 19.49 -1.59
CA LYS A 77 -11.67 19.76 -1.94
C LYS A 77 -12.68 18.94 -1.14
N ALA A 78 -12.28 17.78 -0.63
CA ALA A 78 -13.14 16.90 0.15
C ALA A 78 -13.53 17.54 1.50
N ARG A 79 -14.79 17.38 1.89
CA ARG A 79 -15.37 17.90 3.14
C ARG A 79 -15.77 16.73 4.03
N ILE A 80 -15.80 16.99 5.35
CA ILE A 80 -16.36 16.02 6.31
C ILE A 80 -17.82 15.69 5.98
N ALA A 81 -18.58 16.66 5.48
CA ALA A 81 -19.95 16.47 5.00
C ALA A 81 -20.06 15.36 3.93
N ASP A 82 -19.14 15.34 2.96
CA ASP A 82 -19.12 14.35 1.87
C ASP A 82 -18.95 12.91 2.40
N VAL A 83 -18.30 12.76 3.57
CA VAL A 83 -18.08 11.45 4.23
C VAL A 83 -19.30 11.00 5.03
N ILE A 84 -19.97 11.91 5.74
CA ILE A 84 -21.02 11.56 6.71
C ILE A 84 -22.42 11.52 6.11
N GLU A 85 -22.70 12.31 5.07
CA GLU A 85 -24.02 12.38 4.44
C GLU A 85 -24.51 11.03 3.91
N PRO A 86 -23.69 10.22 3.20
CA PRO A 86 -24.12 8.90 2.72
C PRO A 86 -24.45 7.91 3.84
N LEU A 87 -23.90 8.13 5.03
CA LEU A 87 -24.09 7.27 6.20
C LEU A 87 -25.25 7.72 7.10
N GLY A 88 -25.79 8.94 6.88
CA GLY A 88 -26.79 9.54 7.76
C GLY A 88 -26.29 9.81 9.19
N VAL A 89 -24.96 9.91 9.38
CA VAL A 89 -24.35 10.17 10.70
C VAL A 89 -24.11 11.68 10.89
N THR A 90 -24.05 12.11 12.15
CA THR A 90 -23.84 13.52 12.47
C THR A 90 -22.35 13.88 12.43
N GLN A 91 -22.05 15.17 12.27
CA GLN A 91 -20.68 15.67 12.39
C GLN A 91 -20.08 15.40 13.77
N GLY A 92 -20.89 15.39 14.84
CA GLY A 92 -20.44 14.99 16.18
C GLY A 92 -20.03 13.51 16.26
N ALA A 93 -20.69 12.63 15.51
CA ALA A 93 -20.30 11.23 15.41
C ALA A 93 -18.96 11.05 14.66
N PHE A 94 -18.70 11.86 13.64
CA PHE A 94 -17.39 11.90 12.99
C PHE A 94 -16.28 12.25 13.99
N TYR A 95 -16.43 13.39 14.70
CA TYR A 95 -15.42 13.87 15.64
C TYR A 95 -15.23 12.98 16.87
N PHE A 96 -16.18 12.09 17.15
CA PHE A 96 -16.00 11.05 18.15
C PHE A 96 -14.97 9.98 17.72
N HIS A 97 -14.81 9.75 16.41
CA HIS A 97 -13.92 8.72 15.86
C HIS A 97 -12.63 9.26 15.25
N PHE A 98 -12.67 10.46 14.68
CA PHE A 98 -11.54 11.12 14.02
C PHE A 98 -11.51 12.60 14.41
N GLU A 99 -10.39 13.07 14.93
CA GLU A 99 -10.11 14.46 15.29
C GLU A 99 -10.37 15.40 14.12
N ASN A 100 -10.03 14.98 12.90
CA ASN A 100 -10.19 15.78 11.69
C ASN A 100 -10.16 14.92 10.41
N LYS A 101 -10.39 15.56 9.26
CA LYS A 101 -10.33 14.93 7.93
C LYS A 101 -8.96 14.31 7.63
N HIS A 102 -7.89 14.93 8.14
CA HIS A 102 -6.52 14.48 7.91
C HIS A 102 -6.23 13.18 8.67
N GLU A 103 -6.70 13.01 9.92
CA GLU A 103 -6.59 11.74 10.65
C GLU A 103 -7.29 10.58 9.94
N LEU A 104 -8.50 10.83 9.40
CA LEU A 104 -9.21 9.83 8.59
C LEU A 104 -8.38 9.41 7.36
N ALA A 105 -7.79 10.38 6.66
CA ALA A 105 -6.94 10.10 5.50
C ALA A 105 -5.67 9.33 5.87
N LEU A 106 -5.02 9.67 6.98
CA LEU A 106 -3.86 8.92 7.50
C LEU A 106 -4.22 7.47 7.80
N GLU A 107 -5.38 7.21 8.39
CA GLU A 107 -5.83 5.85 8.68
C GLU A 107 -6.08 5.04 7.40
N ILE A 108 -6.65 5.68 6.37
CA ILE A 108 -6.83 5.07 5.04
C ILE A 108 -5.48 4.72 4.41
N ILE A 109 -4.51 5.63 4.45
CA ILE A 109 -3.14 5.39 3.96
C ILE A 109 -2.49 4.22 4.72
N ARG A 110 -2.58 4.19 6.06
CA ARG A 110 -2.03 3.08 6.86
C ARG A 110 -2.66 1.74 6.48
N ARG A 111 -3.98 1.71 6.25
CA ARG A 111 -4.71 0.50 5.88
C ARG A 111 -4.32 0.03 4.48
N GLU A 112 -4.22 0.93 3.52
CA GLU A 112 -3.70 0.63 2.18
C GLU A 112 -2.31 0.01 2.26
N HIS A 113 -1.39 0.67 2.97
CA HIS A 113 -0.02 0.21 3.12
C HIS A 113 0.07 -1.17 3.77
N ALA A 114 -0.69 -1.41 4.84
CA ALA A 114 -0.75 -2.70 5.52
C ALA A 114 -1.22 -3.82 4.57
N MET A 115 -2.26 -3.58 3.76
CA MET A 115 -2.77 -4.58 2.81
C MET A 115 -1.74 -4.95 1.74
N MET A 116 -1.01 -3.96 1.22
CA MET A 116 0.02 -4.19 0.20
C MET A 116 1.25 -4.90 0.77
N VAL A 117 1.67 -4.56 2.00
CA VAL A 117 2.76 -5.25 2.72
C VAL A 117 2.37 -6.69 3.02
N ASP A 118 1.20 -6.92 3.60
CA ASP A 118 0.71 -8.24 3.94
C ASP A 118 0.66 -9.17 2.70
N LEU A 119 0.26 -8.63 1.54
CA LEU A 119 0.28 -9.39 0.29
C LEU A 119 1.70 -9.76 -0.12
N SER A 120 2.62 -8.81 -0.07
CA SER A 120 4.02 -9.01 -0.45
C SER A 120 4.71 -10.03 0.45
N GLU A 121 4.45 -9.99 1.75
CA GLU A 121 4.97 -10.95 2.72
C GLU A 121 4.42 -12.36 2.51
N ARG A 122 3.12 -12.48 2.19
CA ARG A 122 2.50 -13.78 1.86
C ARG A 122 3.15 -14.40 0.62
N VAL A 123 3.30 -13.64 -0.46
CA VAL A 123 3.94 -14.12 -1.70
C VAL A 123 5.40 -14.48 -1.46
N LEU A 124 6.16 -13.64 -0.74
CA LEU A 124 7.55 -13.91 -0.42
C LEU A 124 7.72 -15.15 0.48
N SER A 125 6.75 -15.46 1.32
CA SER A 125 6.77 -16.66 2.18
C SER A 125 6.35 -17.94 1.45
N SER A 126 5.79 -17.81 0.25
CA SER A 126 5.41 -18.95 -0.58
C SER A 126 6.65 -19.62 -1.22
N ALA A 127 6.48 -20.83 -1.75
CA ALA A 127 7.54 -21.56 -2.45
C ALA A 127 7.96 -20.88 -3.78
N GLY A 128 7.16 -19.95 -4.30
CA GLY A 128 7.45 -19.13 -5.48
C GLY A 128 8.43 -18.00 -5.16
N GLY A 129 9.68 -18.33 -4.86
CA GLY A 129 10.76 -17.33 -4.74
C GLY A 129 11.25 -16.85 -6.12
N GLY A 130 12.01 -15.75 -6.14
CA GLY A 130 12.70 -15.28 -7.35
C GLY A 130 11.84 -14.41 -8.28
N LEU A 131 12.06 -14.52 -9.59
CA LEU A 131 11.36 -13.73 -10.60
C LEU A 131 9.87 -14.08 -10.72
N ALA A 132 9.51 -15.34 -10.52
CA ALA A 132 8.11 -15.78 -10.51
C ALA A 132 7.33 -15.15 -9.34
N GLY A 133 7.91 -15.14 -8.14
CA GLY A 133 7.31 -14.46 -6.98
C GLY A 133 7.20 -12.95 -7.18
N LEU A 134 8.17 -12.34 -7.87
CA LEU A 134 8.10 -10.92 -8.22
C LEU A 134 6.95 -10.63 -9.20
N HIS A 135 6.68 -11.54 -10.14
CA HIS A 135 5.49 -11.44 -10.99
C HIS A 135 4.21 -11.57 -10.17
N GLU A 136 4.12 -12.60 -9.32
CA GLU A 136 2.94 -12.89 -8.50
C GLU A 136 2.58 -11.74 -7.57
N VAL A 137 3.56 -11.11 -6.90
CA VAL A 137 3.30 -9.94 -6.07
C VAL A 137 2.84 -8.75 -6.92
N SER A 138 3.42 -8.55 -8.12
CA SER A 138 3.01 -7.44 -9.01
C SER A 138 1.56 -7.61 -9.49
N THR A 139 1.16 -8.81 -9.89
CA THR A 139 -0.22 -9.11 -10.30
C THR A 139 -1.19 -9.05 -9.13
N GLY A 140 -0.82 -9.58 -7.97
CA GLY A 140 -1.64 -9.51 -6.78
C GLY A 140 -1.88 -8.06 -6.33
N LEU A 141 -0.86 -7.21 -6.38
CA LEU A 141 -1.00 -5.78 -6.08
C LEU A 141 -1.91 -5.10 -7.11
N ALA A 142 -1.81 -5.45 -8.39
CA ALA A 142 -2.70 -4.93 -9.43
C ALA A 142 -4.17 -5.28 -9.17
N GLU A 143 -4.45 -6.54 -8.82
CA GLU A 143 -5.78 -7.01 -8.45
C GLU A 143 -6.30 -6.27 -7.22
N LEU A 144 -5.47 -6.12 -6.19
CA LEU A 144 -5.81 -5.39 -4.98
C LEU A 144 -6.17 -3.93 -5.26
N VAL A 145 -5.40 -3.24 -6.10
CA VAL A 145 -5.68 -1.87 -6.56
C VAL A 145 -7.02 -1.79 -7.30
N ARG A 146 -7.33 -2.74 -8.17
CA ARG A 146 -8.60 -2.74 -8.92
C ARG A 146 -9.80 -3.08 -8.04
N ALA A 147 -9.63 -3.90 -7.02
CA ALA A 147 -10.72 -4.45 -6.21
C ALA A 147 -11.07 -3.61 -4.98
N ASP A 148 -10.11 -2.89 -4.37
CA ASP A 148 -10.31 -2.25 -3.07
C ASP A 148 -10.23 -0.71 -3.13
N VAL A 149 -11.35 -0.06 -2.78
CA VAL A 149 -11.46 1.42 -2.81
C VAL A 149 -10.56 2.11 -1.77
N THR A 150 -10.22 1.44 -0.67
CA THR A 150 -9.30 1.96 0.35
C THR A 150 -7.89 2.01 -0.22
N VAL A 151 -7.49 1.00 -1.00
CA VAL A 151 -6.20 0.98 -1.70
C VAL A 151 -6.14 2.11 -2.72
N GLN A 152 -7.19 2.27 -3.53
CA GLN A 152 -7.28 3.35 -4.51
C GLN A 152 -7.19 4.73 -3.85
N ALA A 153 -7.88 4.91 -2.72
CA ALA A 153 -7.84 6.14 -1.95
C ALA A 153 -6.45 6.41 -1.37
N GLY A 154 -5.82 5.42 -0.73
CA GLY A 154 -4.48 5.53 -0.16
C GLY A 154 -3.43 5.92 -1.20
N LEU A 155 -3.39 5.22 -2.34
CA LEU A 155 -2.51 5.56 -3.47
C LEU A 155 -2.76 6.97 -4.00
N ARG A 156 -4.02 7.37 -4.13
CA ARG A 156 -4.34 8.71 -4.62
C ARG A 156 -3.91 9.81 -3.64
N LEU A 157 -4.11 9.59 -2.33
CA LEU A 157 -3.71 10.52 -1.27
C LEU A 157 -2.19 10.73 -1.24
N THR A 158 -1.42 9.64 -1.38
CA THR A 158 0.05 9.71 -1.35
C THR A 158 0.64 10.26 -2.66
N SER A 159 0.06 9.94 -3.82
CA SER A 159 0.59 10.38 -5.13
C SER A 159 0.22 11.81 -5.51
N HIS A 160 -0.95 12.32 -5.09
CA HIS A 160 -1.48 13.60 -5.56
C HIS A 160 -1.45 14.73 -4.53
N THR A 161 -1.14 14.43 -3.26
CA THR A 161 -1.00 15.42 -2.19
C THR A 161 0.19 15.08 -1.27
N PRO A 162 1.41 14.95 -1.81
CA PRO A 162 2.59 14.58 -1.04
C PRO A 162 2.92 15.57 0.09
N GLU A 163 2.63 16.86 -0.10
CA GLU A 163 2.81 17.91 0.90
C GLU A 163 1.88 17.78 2.11
N GLU A 164 0.72 17.14 1.93
CA GLU A 164 -0.23 16.88 3.01
C GLU A 164 0.20 15.65 3.83
N PHE A 165 0.94 14.70 3.24
CA PHE A 165 1.31 13.43 3.88
C PHE A 165 2.83 13.12 3.80
N PRO A 166 3.70 14.04 4.26
CA PRO A 166 5.14 13.91 4.09
C PRO A 166 5.75 12.68 4.81
N GLU A 167 5.11 12.17 5.86
CA GLU A 167 5.58 11.01 6.62
C GLU A 167 5.59 9.70 5.83
N PHE A 168 4.81 9.62 4.74
CA PHE A 168 4.70 8.42 3.90
C PHE A 168 5.58 8.45 2.65
N LEU A 169 6.18 9.59 2.31
CA LEU A 169 6.97 9.72 1.09
C LEU A 169 8.30 8.97 1.16
N GLY A 170 9.02 9.02 2.29
CA GLY A 170 10.34 8.40 2.41
C GLY A 170 10.28 6.93 2.85
N ALA A 171 9.53 6.65 3.92
CA ALA A 171 9.52 5.35 4.57
C ALA A 171 8.96 4.23 3.67
N SER A 172 7.97 4.56 2.83
CA SER A 172 7.34 3.59 1.93
C SER A 172 8.31 3.11 0.84
N PHE A 173 9.09 4.00 0.21
CA PHE A 173 10.03 3.59 -0.84
C PHE A 173 11.15 2.68 -0.33
N THR A 174 11.74 2.99 0.84
CA THR A 174 12.76 2.13 1.44
C THR A 174 12.20 0.74 1.73
N MET A 175 11.02 0.67 2.35
CA MET A 175 10.39 -0.59 2.68
C MET A 175 10.05 -1.41 1.42
N TRP A 176 9.51 -0.79 0.38
CA TRP A 176 9.25 -1.45 -0.90
C TRP A 176 10.53 -1.95 -1.57
N ASN A 177 11.59 -1.15 -1.59
CA ASN A 177 12.88 -1.56 -2.13
C ASN A 177 13.45 -2.78 -1.38
N ASP A 178 13.33 -2.82 -0.05
CA ASP A 178 13.76 -3.95 0.77
C ASP A 178 12.93 -5.21 0.48
N ALA A 179 11.61 -5.06 0.31
CA ALA A 179 10.72 -6.17 -0.04
C ALA A 179 11.08 -6.77 -1.41
N ILE A 180 11.23 -5.92 -2.44
CA ILE A 180 11.61 -6.35 -3.79
C ILE A 180 13.03 -6.94 -3.81
N GLY A 181 13.96 -6.38 -3.03
CA GLY A 181 15.32 -6.88 -2.92
C GLY A 181 15.39 -8.33 -2.47
N LYS A 182 14.47 -8.77 -1.59
CA LYS A 182 14.40 -10.17 -1.14
C LYS A 182 14.02 -11.13 -2.29
N PHE A 183 13.14 -10.72 -3.21
CA PHE A 183 12.83 -11.50 -4.40
C PHE A 183 14.03 -11.57 -5.34
N LEU A 184 14.66 -10.43 -5.62
CA LEU A 184 15.80 -10.34 -6.54
C LEU A 184 17.05 -11.07 -6.00
N LEU A 185 17.30 -11.04 -4.70
CA LEU A 185 18.38 -11.83 -4.07
C LEU A 185 18.18 -13.33 -4.25
N ARG A 186 16.94 -13.81 -4.08
CA ARG A 186 16.62 -15.22 -4.33
C ARG A 186 16.78 -15.57 -5.80
N ALA A 187 16.30 -14.71 -6.70
CA ALA A 187 16.45 -14.90 -8.13
C ALA A 187 17.93 -14.98 -8.54
N GLN A 188 18.78 -14.10 -8.01
CA GLN A 188 20.22 -14.11 -8.28
C GLN A 188 20.89 -15.37 -7.71
N GLY A 189 20.52 -15.79 -6.50
CA GLY A 189 21.00 -17.05 -5.90
C GLY A 189 20.58 -18.31 -6.67
N ALA A 190 19.44 -18.26 -7.36
CA ALA A 190 18.94 -19.32 -8.24
C ALA A 190 19.50 -19.25 -9.68
N GLY A 191 20.29 -18.23 -10.01
CA GLY A 191 20.82 -18.01 -11.36
C GLY A 191 19.81 -17.44 -12.36
N GLU A 192 18.66 -16.96 -11.90
CA GLU A 192 17.62 -16.31 -12.72
C GLU A 192 17.97 -14.85 -13.05
N VAL A 193 18.64 -14.16 -12.13
CA VAL A 193 19.15 -12.79 -12.30
C VAL A 193 20.67 -12.85 -12.46
N ARG A 194 21.22 -12.05 -13.37
CA ARG A 194 22.67 -12.05 -13.63
C ARG A 194 23.45 -11.61 -12.39
N SER A 195 24.63 -12.18 -12.21
CA SER A 195 25.48 -11.94 -11.03
C SER A 195 26.13 -10.56 -11.00
N ASP A 196 26.16 -9.84 -12.12
CA ASP A 196 26.69 -8.48 -12.25
C ASP A 196 25.65 -7.39 -11.89
N VAL A 197 24.38 -7.77 -11.71
CA VAL A 197 23.30 -6.84 -11.36
C VAL A 197 23.39 -6.50 -9.87
N GLU A 198 23.50 -5.20 -9.59
CA GLU A 198 23.41 -4.65 -8.24
C GLU A 198 21.93 -4.64 -7.79
N ILE A 199 21.64 -5.39 -6.72
CA ILE A 199 20.27 -5.65 -6.27
C ILE A 199 19.57 -4.39 -5.81
N GLU A 200 20.24 -3.48 -5.11
CA GLU A 200 19.63 -2.26 -4.59
C GLU A 200 19.14 -1.35 -5.74
N ALA A 201 19.96 -1.21 -6.78
CA ALA A 201 19.62 -0.50 -8.01
C ALA A 201 18.50 -1.20 -8.79
N ALA A 202 18.54 -2.53 -8.89
CA ALA A 202 17.49 -3.30 -9.55
C ALA A 202 16.14 -3.20 -8.79
N SER A 203 16.15 -3.21 -7.46
CA SER A 203 14.95 -2.99 -6.64
C SER A 203 14.33 -1.64 -6.90
N ARG A 204 15.13 -0.56 -6.87
CA ARG A 204 14.66 0.79 -7.20
C ARG A 204 14.07 0.85 -8.60
N PHE A 205 14.72 0.22 -9.57
CA PHE A 205 14.23 0.17 -10.95
C PHE A 205 12.88 -0.52 -11.05
N VAL A 206 12.71 -1.69 -10.42
CA VAL A 206 11.45 -2.44 -10.41
C VAL A 206 10.33 -1.66 -9.72
N VAL A 207 10.60 -1.08 -8.54
CA VAL A 207 9.61 -0.26 -7.81
C VAL A 207 9.19 0.96 -8.63
N ALA A 208 10.15 1.70 -9.18
CA ALA A 208 9.86 2.88 -10.02
C ALA A 208 9.06 2.51 -11.26
N THR A 209 9.35 1.36 -11.86
CA THR A 209 8.63 0.84 -13.02
C THR A 209 7.18 0.51 -12.68
N PHE A 210 6.95 -0.20 -11.56
CA PHE A 210 5.60 -0.55 -11.11
C PHE A 210 4.77 0.70 -10.79
N VAL A 211 5.33 1.63 -10.02
CA VAL A 211 4.66 2.91 -9.68
C VAL A 211 4.33 3.68 -10.94
N GLY A 212 5.27 3.82 -11.88
CA GLY A 212 5.02 4.51 -13.15
C GLY A 212 3.88 3.89 -13.96
N VAL A 213 3.84 2.56 -14.06
CA VAL A 213 2.76 1.84 -14.74
C VAL A 213 1.42 2.05 -14.04
N GLN A 214 1.39 1.90 -12.71
CA GLN A 214 0.20 2.04 -11.91
C GLN A 214 -0.38 3.46 -11.98
N GLU A 215 0.47 4.50 -11.92
CA GLU A 215 0.04 5.90 -12.03
C GLU A 215 -0.48 6.24 -13.43
N ILE A 216 0.23 5.82 -14.49
CA ILE A 216 -0.22 6.06 -15.86
C ILE A 216 -1.57 5.37 -16.10
N SER A 217 -1.75 4.14 -15.61
CA SER A 217 -3.01 3.40 -15.70
C SER A 217 -4.13 4.06 -14.89
N ALA A 218 -3.83 4.59 -13.70
CA ALA A 218 -4.78 5.36 -12.89
C ALA A 218 -5.35 6.56 -13.66
N ILE A 219 -4.46 7.33 -14.29
CA ILE A 219 -4.79 8.55 -15.03
C ILE A 219 -5.53 8.23 -16.33
N ALA A 220 -5.05 7.24 -17.08
CA ALA A 220 -5.54 6.94 -18.42
C ALA A 220 -6.87 6.17 -18.41
N THR A 221 -7.01 5.20 -17.52
CA THR A 221 -8.11 4.22 -17.59
C THR A 221 -8.76 3.90 -16.25
N ARG A 222 -8.32 4.55 -15.15
CA ARG A 222 -8.68 4.18 -13.77
C ARG A 222 -8.39 2.70 -13.48
N TRP A 223 -7.17 2.28 -13.81
CA TRP A 223 -6.66 0.92 -13.60
C TRP A 223 -7.33 -0.18 -14.42
N ALA A 224 -8.17 0.15 -15.41
CA ALA A 224 -8.81 -0.86 -16.24
C ALA A 224 -7.82 -1.64 -17.13
N ASP A 225 -6.70 -1.02 -17.51
CA ASP A 225 -5.62 -1.63 -18.31
C ASP A 225 -4.41 -2.09 -17.47
N LEU A 226 -4.49 -2.03 -16.13
CA LEU A 226 -3.32 -2.18 -15.24
C LEU A 226 -2.62 -3.53 -15.41
N ASP A 227 -3.37 -4.63 -15.45
CA ASP A 227 -2.82 -5.99 -15.59
C ASP A 227 -2.03 -6.14 -16.91
N GLU A 228 -2.55 -5.53 -17.99
CA GLU A 228 -1.91 -5.56 -19.29
C GLU A 228 -0.58 -4.80 -19.28
N ARG A 229 -0.60 -3.58 -18.76
CA ARG A 229 0.61 -2.75 -18.67
C ARG A 229 1.68 -3.36 -17.77
N ILE A 230 1.29 -3.97 -16.65
CA ILE A 230 2.23 -4.66 -15.75
C ILE A 230 2.89 -5.81 -16.49
N ARG A 231 2.15 -6.61 -17.25
CA ARG A 231 2.70 -7.74 -18.02
C ARG A 231 3.71 -7.27 -19.08
N GLU A 232 3.35 -6.25 -19.86
CA GLU A 232 4.21 -5.70 -20.92
C GLU A 232 5.51 -5.14 -20.36
N VAL A 233 5.39 -4.27 -19.36
CA VAL A 233 6.53 -3.53 -18.83
C VAL A 233 7.39 -4.43 -17.93
N SER A 234 6.80 -5.37 -17.17
CA SER A 234 7.59 -6.32 -16.39
C SER A 234 8.43 -7.24 -17.28
N SER A 235 7.92 -7.69 -18.43
CA SER A 235 8.73 -8.43 -19.41
C SER A 235 9.96 -7.65 -19.88
N LEU A 236 9.80 -6.37 -20.21
CA LEU A 236 10.92 -5.50 -20.62
C LEU A 236 11.90 -5.25 -19.47
N ALA A 237 11.39 -4.98 -18.27
CA ALA A 237 12.20 -4.73 -17.08
C ALA A 237 13.02 -5.97 -16.67
N ILE A 238 12.39 -7.15 -16.65
CA ILE A 238 13.05 -8.40 -16.28
C ILE A 238 14.07 -8.82 -17.33
N ARG A 239 13.80 -8.65 -18.64
CA ARG A 239 14.82 -8.89 -19.69
C ARG A 239 16.11 -8.10 -19.42
N GLY A 240 15.97 -6.89 -18.87
CA GLY A 240 17.08 -6.02 -18.53
C GLY A 240 18.00 -6.56 -17.44
N ILE A 241 17.56 -7.46 -16.56
CA ILE A 241 18.32 -7.95 -15.39
C ILE A 241 18.49 -9.48 -15.32
N ALA A 242 17.63 -10.23 -16.00
CA ALA A 242 17.64 -11.69 -15.99
C ALA A 242 18.78 -12.31 -16.82
N THR A 243 19.15 -13.55 -16.49
CA THR A 243 19.86 -14.45 -17.41
C THR A 243 18.92 -14.86 -18.55
N ASP A 244 19.45 -15.44 -19.62
CA ASP A 244 18.59 -15.92 -20.71
C ASP A 244 17.64 -17.02 -20.20
N GLU A 245 18.15 -17.98 -19.40
CA GLU A 245 17.35 -19.03 -18.79
C GLU A 245 16.32 -18.48 -17.79
N GLY A 246 16.71 -17.50 -16.96
CA GLY A 246 15.80 -16.85 -16.01
C GLY A 246 14.67 -16.08 -16.70
N TYR A 247 14.98 -15.41 -17.81
CA TYR A 247 13.98 -14.71 -18.61
C TYR A 247 13.00 -15.69 -19.29
N GLU A 248 13.50 -16.79 -19.86
CA GLU A 248 12.65 -17.83 -20.43
C GLU A 248 11.69 -18.42 -19.38
N ALA A 249 12.20 -18.78 -18.20
CA ALA A 249 11.38 -19.27 -17.09
C ALA A 249 10.32 -18.23 -16.64
N PHE A 250 10.71 -16.95 -16.53
CA PHE A 250 9.80 -15.87 -16.20
C PHE A 250 8.68 -15.73 -17.24
N THR A 251 9.02 -15.66 -18.53
CA THR A 251 8.02 -15.52 -19.60
C THR A 251 7.07 -16.72 -19.69
N ALA A 252 7.54 -17.94 -19.39
CA ALA A 252 6.69 -19.10 -19.25
C ALA A 252 5.66 -18.94 -18.12
N SER A 253 6.05 -18.33 -16.99
CA SER A 253 5.15 -18.04 -15.87
C SER A 253 4.08 -16.98 -16.17
N LEU A 254 4.33 -16.08 -17.15
CA LEU A 254 3.35 -15.07 -17.59
C LEU A 254 2.19 -15.65 -18.39
N SER A 255 2.33 -16.90 -18.87
CA SER A 255 1.33 -17.53 -19.74
C SER A 255 0.13 -18.03 -18.92
N PRO A 256 -1.13 -17.72 -19.31
CA PRO A 256 -2.34 -18.13 -18.57
C PRO A 256 -2.51 -19.66 -18.39
N THR A 257 -1.71 -20.46 -19.09
CA THR A 257 -1.77 -21.93 -19.10
C THR A 257 -1.02 -22.58 -17.93
N ALA A 258 -0.16 -21.85 -17.21
CA ALA A 258 0.63 -22.39 -16.09
C ALA A 258 -0.14 -22.48 -14.75
N ALA A 259 -1.36 -21.94 -14.68
CA ALA A 259 -2.20 -21.89 -13.48
C ALA A 259 -3.31 -22.96 -13.45
N ARG A 260 -3.04 -24.18 -13.96
CA ARG A 260 -3.96 -25.33 -13.85
C ARG A 260 -3.30 -26.54 -13.22
#